data_AF-A0A3Q1HPS3-F1
#
_entry.id   AF-A0A3Q1HPS3-F1
#
_cell.length_a   1.000
_cell.length_b   1.000
_cell.length_c   1.000
_cell.angle_alpha   90.00
_cell.angle_beta   90.00
_cell.angle_gamma   90.00
#
_symmetry.space_group_name_H-M   'P 1'
#
loop_
_entity.id
_entity.type
_entity.pdbx_description
1 polymer ?
#
loop_
_entity_poly.entity_id
_entity_poly.type
_entity_poly.pdbx_seq_one_letter_code
_entity_poly.pdbx_strand_id
1 'polypeptide(L)'
;DPVQTKTPLTMRRSPLLLLLLQLLLLAVVSNGYKPVIIVHGIFDGPKQFENISAFITKAHPGTSVKVIDLYDDLASLKPLWKQVQGFRKAAEFIMRKAPNGTHLLCFSQGGLICRALLSMIPNHNVNTFVSLSSPLAGQYGDTDYMKSIFPGCMKKIVYKICYRRSGPKVSICDYWNDPHHRSLYLQSNNFLPILNGEKPHKHMEEWRENFLHIKKLVLIGGPDDGVITPWQSSHFGFYDSNENVVEMKNQEFFRNDTFGLKTLEARGDLSVCVQSGVKHTHWHSNLTVFMNCIEKWLT
;
A
#
# COMPACT_ATOMS: atom_id res chain seq x y z
N ASP A 1 72.38 46.96 -5.60
CA ASP A 1 71.07 46.26 -5.50
C ASP A 1 70.71 45.58 -6.80
N PRO A 2 70.69 44.24 -6.91
CA PRO A 2 70.14 43.58 -8.08
C PRO A 2 68.64 43.31 -7.91
N VAL A 3 67.89 43.71 -8.93
CA VAL A 3 66.44 43.53 -9.08
C VAL A 3 66.12 42.04 -9.34
N GLN A 4 65.35 41.42 -8.44
CA GLN A 4 64.76 40.09 -8.66
C GLN A 4 63.47 40.21 -9.48
N THR A 5 63.52 39.75 -10.73
CA THR A 5 62.34 39.48 -11.55
C THR A 5 61.67 38.17 -11.09
N LYS A 6 60.44 38.27 -10.57
CA LYS A 6 59.60 37.11 -10.25
C LYS A 6 58.88 36.62 -11.51
N THR A 7 59.20 35.41 -11.95
CA THR A 7 58.44 34.66 -12.96
C THR A 7 57.11 34.18 -12.35
N PRO A 8 55.99 34.22 -13.10
CA PRO A 8 54.69 33.79 -12.59
C PRO A 8 54.64 32.25 -12.53
N LEU A 9 54.30 31.70 -11.36
CA LEU A 9 54.00 30.28 -11.22
C LEU A 9 52.75 29.94 -12.05
N THR A 10 52.95 29.25 -13.16
CA THR A 10 51.88 28.56 -13.86
C THR A 10 51.44 27.36 -13.03
N MET A 11 50.26 27.49 -12.41
CA MET A 11 49.64 26.45 -11.62
C MET A 11 49.22 25.29 -12.54
N ARG A 12 50.10 24.31 -12.77
CA ARG A 12 49.78 23.06 -13.49
C ARG A 12 48.72 22.30 -12.70
N ARG A 13 47.47 22.34 -13.19
CA ARG A 13 46.40 21.47 -12.69
C ARG A 13 46.83 20.02 -12.94
N SER A 14 47.00 19.26 -11.86
CA SER A 14 47.41 17.85 -11.95
C SER A 14 46.31 17.05 -12.68
N PRO A 15 46.62 16.37 -13.80
CA PRO A 15 45.64 15.53 -14.50
C PRO A 15 45.14 14.40 -13.61
N LEU A 16 45.94 13.99 -12.62
CA LEU A 16 45.56 13.01 -11.61
C LEU A 16 44.42 13.50 -10.71
N LEU A 17 44.40 14.79 -10.37
CA LEU A 17 43.36 15.39 -9.52
C LEU A 17 42.03 15.51 -10.27
N LEU A 18 42.08 15.83 -11.57
CA LEU A 18 40.90 15.83 -12.45
C LEU A 18 40.34 14.42 -12.65
N LEU A 19 41.22 13.41 -12.82
CA LEU A 19 40.82 12.02 -12.94
C LEU A 19 40.22 11.50 -11.62
N LEU A 20 40.79 11.87 -10.47
CA LEU A 20 40.25 11.56 -9.14
C LEU A 20 38.90 12.25 -8.90
N LEU A 21 38.73 13.51 -9.32
CA LEU A 21 37.42 14.18 -9.25
C LEU A 21 36.38 13.50 -10.15
N GLN A 22 36.76 13.09 -11.37
CA GLN A 22 35.90 12.36 -12.28
C GLN A 22 35.53 10.98 -11.73
N LEU A 23 36.49 10.27 -11.12
CA LEU A 23 36.27 8.99 -10.44
C LEU A 23 35.43 9.16 -9.17
N LEU A 24 35.57 10.27 -8.43
CA LEU A 24 34.71 10.62 -7.28
C LEU A 24 33.30 11.01 -7.73
N LEU A 25 33.15 11.71 -8.86
CA LEU A 25 31.86 12.03 -9.50
C LEU A 25 31.18 10.78 -10.08
N LEU A 26 31.95 9.78 -10.54
CA LEU A 26 31.47 8.45 -10.94
C LEU A 26 31.19 7.53 -9.75
N ALA A 27 31.90 7.73 -8.63
CA ALA A 27 31.72 7.01 -7.36
C ALA A 27 30.64 7.64 -6.46
N VAL A 28 30.06 8.78 -6.85
CA VAL A 28 28.66 9.06 -6.55
C VAL A 28 27.87 8.03 -7.34
N VAL A 29 27.83 6.81 -6.82
CA VAL A 29 26.89 5.79 -7.24
C VAL A 29 25.55 6.50 -7.22
N SER A 30 24.99 6.73 -8.40
CA SER A 30 23.59 7.07 -8.57
C SER A 30 22.81 5.91 -7.96
N ASN A 31 22.61 5.95 -6.64
CA ASN A 31 21.61 5.15 -5.96
C ASN A 31 20.28 5.74 -6.44
N GLY A 32 19.88 5.31 -7.64
CA GLY A 32 18.59 5.68 -8.19
C GLY A 32 17.51 5.20 -7.24
N TYR A 33 16.50 6.04 -7.06
CA TYR A 33 15.32 5.71 -6.28
C TYR A 33 14.72 4.38 -6.72
N LYS A 34 14.23 3.61 -5.75
CA LYS A 34 13.63 2.30 -6.02
C LYS A 34 12.35 2.48 -6.85
N PRO A 35 12.05 1.56 -7.79
CA PRO A 35 10.80 1.63 -8.53
C PRO A 35 9.59 1.60 -7.60
N VAL A 36 8.59 2.44 -7.89
CA VAL A 36 7.31 2.48 -7.17
C VAL A 36 6.27 1.79 -8.02
N ILE A 37 5.71 0.69 -7.50
CA ILE A 37 4.62 -0.05 -8.09
C ILE A 37 3.32 0.45 -7.46
N ILE A 38 2.36 0.86 -8.28
CA ILE A 38 1.07 1.39 -7.84
C ILE A 38 -0.04 0.40 -8.19
N VAL A 39 -0.88 0.08 -7.20
CA VAL A 39 -2.09 -0.75 -7.36
C VAL A 39 -3.31 0.08 -6.99
N HIS A 40 -4.23 0.22 -7.95
CA HIS A 40 -5.39 1.09 -7.84
C HIS A 40 -6.53 0.47 -7.02
N GLY A 41 -7.56 1.29 -6.77
CA GLY A 41 -8.77 0.92 -6.06
C GLY A 41 -9.90 0.45 -6.98
N ILE A 42 -11.09 0.36 -6.38
CA ILE A 42 -12.31 0.01 -7.10
C ILE A 42 -12.76 1.14 -8.03
N PHE A 43 -13.12 0.81 -9.26
CA PHE A 43 -13.48 1.72 -10.36
C PHE A 43 -12.39 2.67 -10.85
N ASP A 44 -11.14 2.44 -10.46
CA ASP A 44 -10.00 3.20 -10.95
C ASP A 44 -9.21 2.43 -12.02
N GLY A 45 -8.24 3.12 -12.62
CA GLY A 45 -7.15 2.59 -13.45
C GLY A 45 -5.95 3.57 -13.42
N PRO A 46 -4.96 3.43 -14.31
CA PRO A 46 -3.78 4.29 -14.34
C PRO A 46 -4.06 5.79 -14.40
N LYS A 47 -5.14 6.20 -15.07
CA LYS A 47 -5.52 7.61 -15.27
C LYS A 47 -5.68 8.37 -13.95
N GLN A 48 -6.26 7.77 -12.93
CA GLN A 48 -6.50 8.43 -11.64
C GLN A 48 -5.22 8.68 -10.85
N PHE A 49 -4.10 8.05 -11.23
CA PHE A 49 -2.81 8.13 -10.52
C PHE A 49 -1.79 9.05 -11.19
N GLU A 50 -2.20 9.85 -12.20
CA GLU A 50 -1.33 10.83 -12.86
C GLU A 50 -0.72 11.83 -11.86
N ASN A 51 -1.53 12.37 -10.93
CA ASN A 51 -1.07 13.35 -9.95
C ASN A 51 -0.02 12.78 -8.99
N ILE A 52 -0.31 11.67 -8.31
CA ILE A 52 0.67 11.06 -7.40
C ILE A 52 1.92 10.59 -8.13
N SER A 53 1.78 10.09 -9.36
CA SER A 53 2.93 9.72 -10.19
C SER A 53 3.80 10.94 -10.49
N ALA A 54 3.19 12.07 -10.85
CA ALA A 54 3.89 13.33 -11.07
C ALA A 54 4.55 13.86 -9.80
N PHE A 55 3.90 13.76 -8.63
CA PHE A 55 4.49 14.15 -7.35
C PHE A 55 5.73 13.32 -7.02
N ILE A 56 5.65 11.99 -7.18
CA ILE A 56 6.77 11.07 -6.96
C ILE A 56 7.92 11.39 -7.91
N THR A 57 7.66 11.50 -9.22
CA THR A 57 8.73 11.77 -10.20
C THR A 57 9.37 13.15 -10.00
N LYS A 58 8.60 14.15 -9.55
CA LYS A 58 9.11 15.49 -9.25
C LYS A 58 9.99 15.50 -8.00
N ALA A 59 9.55 14.86 -6.92
CA ALA A 59 10.31 14.77 -5.67
C ALA A 59 11.56 13.90 -5.82
N HIS A 60 11.45 12.82 -6.60
CA HIS A 60 12.48 11.82 -6.79
C HIS A 60 12.81 11.64 -8.29
N PRO A 61 13.59 12.58 -8.89
CA PRO A 61 13.95 12.52 -10.30
C PRO A 61 14.63 11.20 -10.67
N GLY A 62 14.14 10.57 -11.75
CA GLY A 62 14.64 9.27 -12.22
C GLY A 62 13.94 8.05 -11.62
N THR A 63 13.03 8.22 -10.65
CA THR A 63 12.21 7.12 -10.12
C THR A 63 11.32 6.53 -11.20
N SER A 64 11.39 5.20 -11.36
CA SER A 64 10.44 4.47 -12.20
C SER A 64 9.12 4.28 -11.45
N VAL A 65 8.07 4.98 -11.87
CA VAL A 65 6.71 4.80 -11.34
C VAL A 65 5.91 3.94 -12.32
N LYS A 66 5.32 2.84 -11.81
CA LYS A 66 4.53 1.89 -12.60
C LYS A 66 3.18 1.67 -11.96
N VAL A 67 2.15 2.29 -12.52
CA VAL A 67 0.76 1.95 -12.21
C VAL A 67 0.40 0.71 -13.03
N ILE A 68 0.01 -0.36 -12.36
CA ILE A 68 -0.35 -1.62 -13.02
C ILE A 68 -1.76 -1.46 -13.61
N ASP A 69 -1.86 -1.56 -14.94
CA ASP A 69 -3.09 -1.54 -15.74
C ASP A 69 -3.68 -2.96 -15.79
N LEU A 70 -4.41 -3.34 -14.76
CA LEU A 70 -5.08 -4.63 -14.64
C LEU A 70 -6.33 -4.47 -13.77
N TYR A 71 -7.46 -4.98 -14.26
CA TYR A 71 -8.73 -4.91 -13.53
C TYR A 71 -9.28 -3.48 -13.38
N ASP A 72 -9.03 -2.64 -14.36
CA ASP A 72 -9.52 -1.27 -14.41
C ASP A 72 -11.04 -1.16 -14.43
N ASP A 73 -11.55 -0.03 -13.93
CA ASP A 73 -12.97 0.34 -13.96
C ASP A 73 -13.86 -0.79 -13.38
N LEU A 74 -14.86 -1.26 -14.13
CA LEU A 74 -15.77 -2.33 -13.71
C LEU A 74 -15.06 -3.67 -13.48
N ALA A 75 -13.87 -3.90 -14.06
CA ALA A 75 -13.15 -5.14 -13.86
C ALA A 75 -12.58 -5.27 -12.43
N SER A 76 -12.48 -4.17 -11.68
CA SER A 76 -12.11 -4.14 -10.26
C SER A 76 -13.17 -4.77 -9.35
N LEU A 77 -14.36 -5.06 -9.89
CA LEU A 77 -15.39 -5.83 -9.20
C LEU A 77 -15.13 -7.34 -9.22
N LYS A 78 -14.13 -7.84 -9.96
CA LYS A 78 -13.81 -9.27 -9.97
C LYS A 78 -13.29 -9.73 -8.60
N PRO A 79 -13.47 -11.01 -8.22
CA PRO A 79 -13.03 -11.52 -6.91
C PRO A 79 -11.57 -11.17 -6.60
N LEU A 80 -11.29 -10.79 -5.35
CA LEU A 80 -9.97 -10.30 -4.95
C LEU A 80 -8.88 -11.35 -5.15
N TRP A 81 -9.13 -12.64 -4.92
CA TRP A 81 -8.12 -13.66 -5.22
C TRP A 81 -7.75 -13.73 -6.70
N LYS A 82 -8.70 -13.44 -7.60
CA LYS A 82 -8.40 -13.35 -9.04
C LYS A 82 -7.53 -12.13 -9.33
N GLN A 83 -7.86 -10.99 -8.71
CA GLN A 83 -7.05 -9.78 -8.84
C GLN A 83 -5.63 -9.97 -8.32
N VAL A 84 -5.50 -10.53 -7.11
CA VAL A 84 -4.21 -10.87 -6.47
C VAL A 84 -3.34 -11.71 -7.38
N GLN A 85 -3.89 -12.74 -8.05
CA GLN A 85 -3.13 -13.56 -8.99
C GLN A 85 -2.61 -12.77 -10.20
N GLY A 86 -3.38 -11.80 -10.71
CA GLY A 86 -2.95 -10.94 -11.82
C GLY A 86 -1.89 -9.93 -11.39
N PHE A 87 -2.19 -9.15 -10.34
CA PHE A 87 -1.26 -8.14 -9.81
C PHE A 87 0.03 -8.77 -9.29
N ARG A 88 -0.01 -9.95 -8.66
CA ARG A 88 1.17 -10.70 -8.24
C ARG A 88 2.12 -10.94 -9.41
N LYS A 89 1.63 -11.48 -10.53
CA LYS A 89 2.47 -11.79 -11.70
C LYS A 89 3.14 -10.52 -12.26
N ALA A 90 2.37 -9.43 -12.35
CA ALA A 90 2.90 -8.14 -12.81
C ALA A 90 3.95 -7.58 -11.83
N ALA A 91 3.67 -7.62 -10.53
CA ALA A 91 4.56 -7.13 -9.49
C ALA A 91 5.85 -7.96 -9.42
N GLU A 92 5.78 -9.30 -9.44
CA GLU A 92 6.95 -10.20 -9.48
C GLU A 92 7.84 -9.94 -10.71
N PHE A 93 7.26 -9.58 -11.85
CA PHE A 93 8.03 -9.20 -13.04
C PHE A 93 8.83 -7.90 -12.83
N ILE A 94 8.23 -6.90 -12.17
CA ILE A 94 8.90 -5.64 -11.86
C ILE A 94 9.96 -5.84 -10.78
N MET A 95 9.62 -6.57 -9.70
CA MET A 95 10.52 -6.89 -8.58
C MET A 95 11.81 -7.57 -9.06
N ARG A 96 11.73 -8.54 -9.99
CA ARG A 96 12.90 -9.24 -10.55
C ARG A 96 13.85 -8.32 -11.31
N LYS A 97 13.35 -7.22 -11.88
CA LYS A 97 14.16 -6.23 -12.60
C LYS A 97 14.76 -5.16 -11.69
N ALA A 98 14.43 -5.18 -10.40
CA ALA A 98 14.83 -4.18 -9.42
C ALA A 98 15.59 -4.87 -8.27
N PRO A 99 16.85 -5.33 -8.46
CA PRO A 99 17.58 -6.07 -7.44
C PRO A 99 17.77 -5.30 -6.13
N ASN A 100 17.76 -3.97 -6.19
CA ASN A 100 17.87 -3.08 -5.03
C ASN A 100 16.54 -2.86 -4.29
N GLY A 101 15.46 -3.55 -4.70
CA GLY A 101 14.14 -3.50 -4.10
C GLY A 101 13.15 -2.57 -4.82
N THR A 102 11.90 -2.64 -4.39
CA THR A 102 10.77 -1.83 -4.91
C THR A 102 9.97 -1.22 -3.77
N HIS A 103 9.14 -0.23 -4.05
CA HIS A 103 8.08 0.22 -3.15
C HIS A 103 6.71 -0.15 -3.73
N LEU A 104 5.73 -0.37 -2.86
CA LEU A 104 4.33 -0.51 -3.21
C LEU A 104 3.55 0.69 -2.66
N LEU A 105 2.70 1.29 -3.49
CA LEU A 105 1.70 2.25 -3.08
C LEU A 105 0.33 1.77 -3.56
N CYS A 106 -0.54 1.43 -2.61
CA CYS A 106 -1.77 0.72 -2.92
C CYS A 106 -2.96 1.45 -2.33
N PHE A 107 -3.87 1.89 -3.20
CA PHE A 107 -4.98 2.76 -2.83
C PHE A 107 -6.27 1.98 -2.62
N SER A 108 -7.04 2.32 -1.58
CA SER A 108 -8.38 1.78 -1.36
C SER A 108 -8.37 0.23 -1.37
N GLN A 109 -9.20 -0.41 -2.19
CA GLN A 109 -9.20 -1.87 -2.40
C GLN A 109 -7.80 -2.44 -2.72
N GLY A 110 -6.95 -1.69 -3.42
CA GLY A 110 -5.59 -2.07 -3.77
C GLY A 110 -4.71 -2.41 -2.56
N GLY A 111 -4.94 -1.81 -1.39
CA GLY A 111 -4.18 -2.15 -0.18
C GLY A 111 -4.41 -3.59 0.30
N LEU A 112 -5.63 -4.12 0.15
CA LEU A 112 -5.92 -5.52 0.43
C LEU A 112 -5.23 -6.46 -0.58
N ILE A 113 -5.22 -6.07 -1.86
CA ILE A 113 -4.54 -6.81 -2.93
C ILE A 113 -3.03 -6.87 -2.66
N CYS A 114 -2.43 -5.72 -2.32
CA CYS A 114 -1.01 -5.63 -1.99
C CYS A 114 -0.65 -6.41 -0.72
N ARG A 115 -1.47 -6.34 0.32
CA ARG A 115 -1.26 -7.14 1.53
C ARG A 115 -1.28 -8.63 1.21
N ALA A 116 -2.27 -9.09 0.42
CA ALA A 116 -2.37 -10.48 0.01
C ALA A 116 -1.19 -10.95 -0.86
N LEU A 117 -0.76 -10.16 -1.85
CA LEU A 117 0.38 -10.57 -2.67
C LEU A 117 1.69 -10.57 -1.85
N LEU A 118 1.88 -9.64 -0.92
CA LEU A 118 3.06 -9.63 -0.03
C LEU A 118 3.09 -10.86 0.88
N SER A 119 1.94 -11.32 1.35
CA SER A 119 1.83 -12.59 2.07
C SER A 119 2.12 -13.82 1.18
N MET A 120 1.85 -13.76 -0.12
CA MET A 120 1.94 -14.91 -1.02
C MET A 120 3.26 -15.03 -1.81
N ILE A 121 4.03 -13.95 -1.93
CA ILE A 121 5.30 -13.94 -2.68
C ILE A 121 6.44 -14.21 -1.70
N PRO A 122 7.08 -15.39 -1.75
CA PRO A 122 8.22 -15.67 -0.91
C PRO A 122 9.40 -14.77 -1.28
N ASN A 123 10.10 -14.25 -0.26
CA ASN A 123 11.31 -13.44 -0.42
C ASN A 123 11.13 -12.22 -1.36
N HIS A 124 9.95 -11.59 -1.38
CA HIS A 124 9.76 -10.38 -2.16
C HIS A 124 10.74 -9.27 -1.73
N ASN A 125 11.12 -8.37 -2.65
CA ASN A 125 12.07 -7.30 -2.38
C ASN A 125 11.40 -5.93 -2.12
N VAL A 126 10.13 -5.93 -1.71
CA VAL A 126 9.41 -4.71 -1.34
C VAL A 126 10.00 -4.11 -0.07
N ASN A 127 10.49 -2.89 -0.17
CA ASN A 127 11.05 -2.13 0.94
C ASN A 127 9.93 -1.45 1.73
N THR A 128 9.17 -0.55 1.09
CA THR A 128 8.02 0.11 1.73
C THR A 128 6.73 -0.34 1.06
N PHE A 129 5.76 -0.72 1.89
CA PHE A 129 4.36 -0.85 1.51
C PHE A 129 3.57 0.33 2.10
N VAL A 130 3.13 1.23 1.21
CA VAL A 130 2.20 2.32 1.52
C VAL A 130 0.78 1.86 1.23
N SER A 131 -0.02 1.72 2.29
CA SER A 131 -1.46 1.48 2.18
C SER A 131 -2.19 2.83 2.29
N LEU A 132 -2.75 3.28 1.17
CA LEU A 132 -3.37 4.60 1.04
C LEU A 132 -4.89 4.48 1.15
N SER A 133 -5.42 4.79 2.33
CA SER A 133 -6.84 4.73 2.70
C SER A 133 -7.54 3.43 2.29
N SER A 134 -6.98 2.30 2.70
CA SER A 134 -7.48 0.96 2.34
C SER A 134 -8.37 0.39 3.44
N PRO A 135 -9.40 -0.43 3.15
CA PRO A 135 -10.20 -1.09 4.17
C PRO A 135 -9.48 -2.35 4.70
N LEU A 136 -8.33 -2.18 5.37
CA LEU A 136 -7.44 -3.30 5.73
C LEU A 136 -8.06 -4.28 6.72
N ALA A 137 -8.92 -3.79 7.63
CA ALA A 137 -9.72 -4.62 8.53
C ALA A 137 -11.15 -4.88 8.01
N GLY A 138 -11.44 -4.48 6.77
CA GLY A 138 -12.72 -4.66 6.09
C GLY A 138 -13.55 -3.38 5.98
N GLN A 139 -14.75 -3.53 5.43
CA GLN A 139 -15.73 -2.47 5.22
C GLN A 139 -17.06 -2.86 5.88
N TYR A 140 -17.67 -1.92 6.59
CA TYR A 140 -19.04 -2.03 7.11
C TYR A 140 -19.68 -0.65 7.28
N GLY A 141 -20.39 -0.19 6.25
CA GLY A 141 -21.05 1.11 6.28
C GLY A 141 -21.81 1.42 5.02
N ASP A 142 -22.76 2.34 5.13
CA ASP A 142 -23.47 2.93 4.00
C ASP A 142 -22.56 4.01 3.37
N THR A 143 -22.38 3.94 2.05
CA THR A 143 -21.62 4.95 1.32
C THR A 143 -22.26 5.26 -0.02
N ASP A 144 -22.31 6.55 -0.34
CA ASP A 144 -22.81 7.04 -1.62
C ASP A 144 -21.98 6.55 -2.80
N TYR A 145 -20.70 6.24 -2.55
CA TYR A 145 -19.77 5.70 -3.54
C TYR A 145 -20.26 4.39 -4.16
N MET A 146 -21.08 3.63 -3.42
CA MET A 146 -21.55 2.30 -3.85
C MET A 146 -23.05 2.25 -4.17
N LYS A 147 -23.74 3.41 -4.23
CA LYS A 147 -25.18 3.49 -4.53
C LYS A 147 -25.59 2.80 -5.84
N SER A 148 -24.69 2.74 -6.82
CA SER A 148 -24.95 2.08 -8.12
C SER A 148 -24.91 0.55 -8.05
N ILE A 149 -24.19 -0.01 -7.07
CA ILE A 149 -24.05 -1.47 -6.89
C ILE A 149 -25.00 -1.97 -5.81
N PHE A 150 -25.16 -1.20 -4.73
CA PHE A 150 -25.98 -1.54 -3.58
C PHE A 150 -26.96 -0.40 -3.30
N PRO A 151 -28.24 -0.69 -3.02
CA PRO A 151 -29.20 0.33 -2.60
C PRO A 151 -28.72 1.06 -1.33
N GLY A 152 -29.27 2.25 -1.03
CA GLY A 152 -28.89 3.14 0.09
C GLY A 152 -29.11 2.59 1.52
N CYS A 153 -29.09 1.28 1.71
CA CYS A 153 -29.14 0.57 3.00
C CYS A 153 -28.14 -0.61 2.96
N MET A 154 -26.88 -0.33 2.63
CA MET A 154 -25.81 -1.32 2.49
C MET A 154 -25.69 -2.20 3.73
N LYS A 155 -25.68 -1.60 4.93
CA LYS A 155 -25.60 -2.34 6.21
C LYS A 155 -26.66 -3.45 6.34
N LYS A 156 -27.87 -3.24 5.79
CA LYS A 156 -28.99 -4.19 5.88
C LYS A 156 -29.05 -5.20 4.72
N ILE A 157 -28.35 -4.92 3.62
CA ILE A 157 -28.52 -5.63 2.34
C ILE A 157 -27.28 -6.43 1.97
N VAL A 158 -26.08 -5.86 2.15
CA VAL A 158 -24.84 -6.42 1.62
C VAL A 158 -24.58 -7.82 2.19
N TYR A 159 -24.78 -8.06 3.49
CA TYR A 159 -24.57 -9.38 4.08
C TYR A 159 -25.51 -10.46 3.48
N LYS A 160 -26.75 -10.10 3.13
CA LYS A 160 -27.72 -11.03 2.50
C LYS A 160 -27.29 -11.44 1.09
N ILE A 161 -26.55 -10.56 0.41
CA ILE A 161 -26.01 -10.80 -0.93
C ILE A 161 -24.69 -11.55 -0.82
N CYS A 162 -23.73 -10.99 -0.08
CA CYS A 162 -22.35 -11.45 0.00
C CYS A 162 -22.20 -12.78 0.74
N TYR A 163 -23.03 -13.06 1.75
CA TYR A 163 -22.90 -14.29 2.54
C TYR A 163 -23.84 -15.41 2.07
N ARG A 164 -24.57 -15.21 0.97
CA ARG A 164 -25.35 -16.26 0.33
C ARG A 164 -24.43 -17.22 -0.42
N ARG A 165 -24.62 -18.54 -0.24
CA ARG A 165 -23.81 -19.60 -0.87
C ARG A 165 -23.65 -19.47 -2.40
N SER A 166 -24.70 -19.01 -3.08
CA SER A 166 -24.72 -18.75 -4.53
C SER A 166 -24.78 -17.25 -4.85
N GLY A 167 -24.32 -16.41 -3.93
CA GLY A 167 -24.27 -14.96 -4.09
C GLY A 167 -23.28 -14.53 -5.19
N PRO A 168 -23.42 -13.29 -5.68
CA PRO A 168 -22.50 -12.75 -6.68
C PRO A 168 -21.07 -12.69 -6.11
N LYS A 169 -20.11 -13.16 -6.89
CA LYS A 169 -18.69 -13.12 -6.54
C LYS A 169 -18.10 -11.76 -6.95
N VAL A 170 -18.38 -10.73 -6.16
CA VAL A 170 -17.87 -9.37 -6.35
C VAL A 170 -16.83 -9.01 -5.29
N SER A 171 -15.81 -8.23 -5.66
CA SER A 171 -14.68 -7.91 -4.78
C SER A 171 -15.10 -7.30 -3.44
N ILE A 172 -16.15 -6.48 -3.40
CA ILE A 172 -16.63 -5.85 -2.17
C ILE A 172 -17.04 -6.90 -1.13
N CYS A 173 -17.63 -8.02 -1.56
CA CYS A 173 -18.00 -9.11 -0.66
C CYS A 173 -16.80 -9.80 -0.03
N ASP A 174 -15.64 -9.76 -0.68
CA ASP A 174 -14.40 -10.36 -0.18
C ASP A 174 -13.82 -9.61 1.03
N TYR A 175 -14.29 -8.39 1.32
CA TYR A 175 -13.88 -7.61 2.50
C TYR A 175 -15.02 -6.92 3.23
N TRP A 176 -16.28 -7.27 2.93
CA TRP A 176 -17.40 -6.88 3.78
C TRP A 176 -17.30 -7.63 5.11
N ASN A 177 -17.06 -6.88 6.20
CA ASN A 177 -16.84 -7.41 7.54
C ASN A 177 -18.00 -6.98 8.45
N ASP A 178 -19.08 -7.75 8.45
CA ASP A 178 -20.28 -7.43 9.23
C ASP A 178 -20.09 -7.81 10.72
N PRO A 179 -20.05 -6.84 11.66
CA PRO A 179 -19.86 -7.12 13.08
C PRO A 179 -21.08 -7.78 13.74
N HIS A 180 -22.27 -7.74 13.10
CA HIS A 180 -23.51 -8.32 13.62
C HIS A 180 -23.76 -9.73 13.10
N HIS A 181 -23.07 -10.13 12.03
CA HIS A 181 -23.21 -11.45 11.40
C HIS A 181 -21.88 -12.19 11.31
N ARG A 182 -21.08 -12.14 12.39
CA ARG A 182 -19.72 -12.71 12.46
C ARG A 182 -19.63 -14.17 12.02
N SER A 183 -20.57 -15.02 12.46
CA SER A 183 -20.58 -16.44 12.05
C SER A 183 -20.78 -16.60 10.53
N LEU A 184 -21.67 -15.82 9.92
CA LEU A 184 -21.87 -15.83 8.46
C LEU A 184 -20.68 -15.24 7.71
N TYR A 185 -20.06 -14.18 8.23
CA TYR A 185 -18.82 -13.63 7.67
C TYR A 185 -17.72 -14.69 7.63
N LEU A 186 -17.45 -15.38 8.74
CA LEU A 186 -16.40 -16.41 8.82
C LEU A 186 -16.72 -17.62 7.92
N GLN A 187 -18.00 -17.99 7.79
CA GLN A 187 -18.39 -19.10 6.92
C GLN A 187 -18.27 -18.76 5.43
N SER A 188 -18.78 -17.59 5.01
CA SER A 188 -18.98 -17.27 3.60
C SER A 188 -17.87 -16.44 2.97
N ASN A 189 -17.21 -15.57 3.74
CA ASN A 189 -16.10 -14.78 3.21
C ASN A 189 -14.84 -15.66 3.08
N ASN A 190 -14.28 -15.67 1.87
CA ASN A 190 -13.13 -16.50 1.51
C ASN A 190 -11.87 -15.69 1.21
N PHE A 191 -11.85 -14.40 1.53
CA PHE A 191 -10.67 -13.55 1.33
C PHE A 191 -10.22 -12.92 2.65
N LEU A 192 -10.95 -11.95 3.19
CA LEU A 192 -10.49 -11.16 4.34
C LEU A 192 -10.25 -12.00 5.60
N PRO A 193 -11.13 -12.92 6.03
CA PRO A 193 -10.85 -13.73 7.22
C PRO A 193 -9.73 -14.76 7.01
N ILE A 194 -9.44 -15.15 5.77
CA ILE A 194 -8.25 -15.97 5.47
C ILE A 194 -6.99 -15.10 5.61
N LEU A 195 -6.99 -13.93 4.98
CA LEU A 195 -5.86 -13.00 4.99
C LEU A 195 -5.55 -12.43 6.39
N ASN A 196 -6.57 -12.29 7.24
CA ASN A 196 -6.40 -11.87 8.64
C ASN A 196 -6.07 -13.03 9.59
N GLY A 197 -6.11 -14.28 9.09
CA GLY A 197 -5.93 -15.49 9.89
C GLY A 197 -7.02 -15.72 10.93
N GLU A 198 -8.22 -15.17 10.71
CA GLU A 198 -9.43 -15.48 11.47
C GLU A 198 -9.95 -16.89 11.12
N LYS A 199 -9.60 -17.39 9.93
CA LYS A 199 -9.83 -18.77 9.49
C LYS A 199 -8.48 -19.48 9.37
N PRO A 200 -8.26 -20.58 10.11
CA PRO A 200 -7.06 -21.38 9.97
C PRO A 200 -6.86 -21.87 8.53
N HIS A 201 -5.63 -21.76 8.02
CA HIS A 201 -5.23 -22.35 6.74
C HIS A 201 -3.77 -22.79 6.78
N LYS A 202 -3.40 -23.74 5.91
CA LYS A 202 -2.08 -24.39 5.92
C LYS A 202 -0.87 -23.47 5.63
N HIS A 203 -1.10 -22.23 5.22
CA HIS A 203 -0.05 -21.29 4.81
C HIS A 203 0.11 -20.11 5.78
N MET A 204 -0.55 -20.13 6.95
CA MET A 204 -0.54 -18.97 7.86
C MET A 204 0.87 -18.55 8.26
N GLU A 205 1.71 -19.50 8.66
CA GLU A 205 3.11 -19.23 9.04
C GLU A 205 3.91 -18.67 7.86
N GLU A 206 3.83 -19.33 6.70
CA GLU A 206 4.49 -18.87 5.47
C GLU A 206 4.06 -17.45 5.09
N TRP A 207 2.75 -17.15 5.17
CA TRP A 207 2.20 -15.84 4.81
C TRP A 207 2.62 -14.74 5.77
N ARG A 208 2.73 -15.06 7.06
CA ARG A 208 3.28 -14.17 8.07
C ARG A 208 4.74 -13.87 7.77
N GLU A 209 5.57 -14.89 7.58
CA GLU A 209 7.00 -14.70 7.29
C GLU A 209 7.21 -13.89 6.01
N ASN A 210 6.47 -14.21 4.94
CA ASN A 210 6.52 -13.44 3.70
C ASN A 210 6.18 -11.97 3.95
N PHE A 211 5.05 -11.67 4.59
CA PHE A 211 4.66 -10.28 4.87
C PHE A 211 5.71 -9.51 5.70
N LEU A 212 6.40 -10.19 6.63
CA LEU A 212 7.44 -9.60 7.47
C LEU A 212 8.73 -9.22 6.71
N HIS A 213 8.87 -9.58 5.43
CA HIS A 213 10.00 -9.17 4.60
C HIS A 213 10.00 -7.69 4.25
N ILE A 214 8.84 -7.01 4.33
CA ILE A 214 8.78 -5.55 4.15
C ILE A 214 9.64 -4.86 5.21
N LYS A 215 10.28 -3.76 4.83
CA LYS A 215 11.07 -2.91 5.74
C LYS A 215 10.23 -1.81 6.36
N LYS A 216 9.14 -1.41 5.70
CA LYS A 216 8.23 -0.40 6.22
C LYS A 216 6.80 -0.67 5.78
N LEU A 217 5.88 -0.58 6.72
CA LEU A 217 4.45 -0.50 6.51
C LEU A 217 4.00 0.92 6.85
N VAL A 218 3.40 1.62 5.88
CA VAL A 218 2.88 2.98 6.05
C VAL A 218 1.38 2.94 5.87
N LEU A 219 0.65 3.26 6.93
CA LEU A 219 -0.81 3.20 7.00
C LEU A 219 -1.36 4.63 6.95
N ILE A 220 -2.04 4.98 5.87
CA ILE A 220 -2.56 6.33 5.63
C ILE A 220 -4.08 6.28 5.60
N GLY A 221 -4.74 7.21 6.27
CA GLY A 221 -6.21 7.33 6.31
C GLY A 221 -6.63 8.53 7.14
N GLY A 222 -7.93 8.80 7.22
CA GLY A 222 -8.41 9.96 7.97
C GLY A 222 -9.92 10.05 8.13
N PRO A 223 -10.40 10.87 9.07
CA PRO A 223 -11.80 10.91 9.49
C PRO A 223 -12.77 11.39 8.40
N ASP A 224 -12.29 12.21 7.46
CA ASP A 224 -13.11 12.84 6.43
C ASP A 224 -13.22 12.04 5.12
N ASP A 225 -12.65 10.83 5.08
CA ASP A 225 -12.57 9.94 3.91
C ASP A 225 -13.95 9.77 3.24
N GLY A 226 -14.98 9.46 4.04
CA GLY A 226 -16.37 9.39 3.58
C GLY A 226 -16.75 8.14 2.77
N VAL A 227 -15.84 7.18 2.59
CA VAL A 227 -16.10 5.90 1.92
C VAL A 227 -15.72 4.73 2.81
N ILE A 228 -14.46 4.68 3.26
CA ILE A 228 -13.97 3.65 4.16
C ILE A 228 -14.68 3.78 5.50
N THR A 229 -15.39 2.73 5.90
CA THR A 229 -16.22 2.74 7.11
C THR A 229 -16.00 1.45 7.92
N PRO A 230 -15.53 1.55 9.18
CA PRO A 230 -15.00 2.77 9.80
C PRO A 230 -13.70 3.23 9.11
N TRP A 231 -13.40 4.53 9.09
CA TRP A 231 -12.19 5.05 8.43
C TRP A 231 -10.91 4.50 9.07
N GLN A 232 -10.95 4.13 10.35
CA GLN A 232 -9.88 3.47 11.08
C GLN A 232 -9.52 2.10 10.49
N SER A 233 -10.35 1.52 9.61
CA SER A 233 -9.98 0.31 8.86
C SER A 233 -8.71 0.50 8.03
N SER A 234 -8.38 1.74 7.64
CA SER A 234 -7.09 2.10 7.03
C SER A 234 -5.89 1.96 7.95
N HIS A 235 -6.12 1.91 9.25
CA HIS A 235 -5.12 1.68 10.28
C HIS A 235 -5.36 0.36 11.01
N PHE A 236 -6.05 -0.61 10.39
CA PHE A 236 -6.45 -1.89 10.99
C PHE A 236 -7.37 -1.79 12.22
N GLY A 237 -7.98 -0.64 12.50
CA GLY A 237 -9.07 -0.52 13.48
C GLY A 237 -10.41 -0.97 12.88
N PHE A 238 -11.29 -1.54 13.69
CA PHE A 238 -12.59 -2.00 13.20
C PHE A 238 -13.64 -2.09 14.32
N TYR A 239 -14.91 -2.22 13.93
CA TYR A 239 -16.03 -2.30 14.87
C TYR A 239 -16.02 -3.56 15.74
N ASP A 240 -16.39 -3.39 17.02
CA ASP A 240 -16.92 -4.48 17.85
C ASP A 240 -18.40 -4.77 17.52
N SER A 241 -19.02 -5.68 18.27
CA SER A 241 -20.45 -6.05 18.10
C SER A 241 -21.43 -4.91 18.37
N ASN A 242 -21.02 -3.86 19.06
CA ASN A 242 -21.82 -2.67 19.35
C ASN A 242 -21.49 -1.52 18.40
N GLU A 243 -20.67 -1.75 17.37
CA GLU A 243 -20.14 -0.74 16.47
C GLU A 243 -19.28 0.34 17.14
N ASN A 244 -18.67 0.04 18.29
CA ASN A 244 -17.57 0.86 18.79
C ASN A 244 -16.30 0.52 18.01
N VAL A 245 -15.52 1.54 17.63
CA VAL A 245 -14.25 1.30 16.96
C VAL A 245 -13.22 0.76 17.96
N VAL A 246 -12.71 -0.44 17.67
CA VAL A 246 -11.60 -1.08 18.36
C VAL A 246 -10.33 -0.83 17.56
N GLU A 247 -9.39 -0.11 18.17
CA GLU A 247 -8.09 0.20 17.57
C GLU A 247 -7.24 -1.05 17.28
N MET A 248 -6.34 -0.96 16.31
CA MET A 248 -5.49 -2.07 15.83
C MET A 248 -4.86 -2.90 16.96
N LYS A 249 -4.27 -2.25 17.98
CA LYS A 249 -3.57 -2.93 19.07
C LYS A 249 -4.49 -3.82 19.92
N ASN A 250 -5.79 -3.55 19.89
CA ASN A 250 -6.79 -4.29 20.62
C ASN A 250 -7.49 -5.38 19.80
N GLN A 251 -7.19 -5.46 18.50
CA GLN A 251 -7.69 -6.53 17.64
C GLN A 251 -6.97 -7.85 17.92
N GLU A 252 -7.67 -8.97 17.79
CA GLU A 252 -7.11 -10.31 18.06
C GLU A 252 -5.92 -10.63 17.15
N PHE A 253 -5.99 -10.29 15.86
CA PHE A 253 -4.90 -10.55 14.92
C PHE A 253 -3.62 -9.79 15.27
N PHE A 254 -3.71 -8.64 15.95
CA PHE A 254 -2.55 -7.90 16.43
C PHE A 254 -2.01 -8.55 17.69
N ARG A 255 -2.89 -8.85 18.66
CA ARG A 255 -2.49 -9.46 19.95
C ARG A 255 -1.79 -10.80 19.76
N ASN A 256 -2.33 -11.61 18.84
CA ASN A 256 -1.80 -12.92 18.45
C ASN A 256 -0.68 -12.82 17.40
N ASP A 257 -0.41 -11.63 16.88
CA ASP A 257 0.57 -11.36 15.83
C ASP A 257 0.41 -12.26 14.58
N THR A 258 -0.85 -12.54 14.22
CA THR A 258 -1.25 -13.57 13.25
C THR A 258 -0.57 -13.44 11.90
N PHE A 259 -0.34 -12.21 11.45
CA PHE A 259 0.36 -11.90 10.20
C PHE A 259 1.46 -10.85 10.40
N GLY A 260 1.96 -10.69 11.63
CA GLY A 260 3.20 -9.94 11.88
C GLY A 260 3.07 -8.44 12.17
N LEU A 261 1.87 -7.89 12.41
CA LEU A 261 1.71 -6.46 12.73
C LEU A 261 2.35 -6.04 14.05
N LYS A 262 2.23 -6.87 15.10
CA LYS A 262 2.86 -6.59 16.39
C LYS A 262 4.38 -6.69 16.27
N THR A 263 4.88 -7.62 15.44
CA THR A 263 6.31 -7.69 15.09
C THR A 263 6.78 -6.47 14.31
N LEU A 264 6.03 -5.98 13.31
CA LEU A 264 6.35 -4.74 12.58
C LEU A 264 6.38 -3.52 13.50
N GLU A 265 5.41 -3.40 14.41
CA GLU A 265 5.39 -2.34 15.40
C GLU A 265 6.62 -2.41 16.33
N ALA A 266 6.93 -3.59 16.88
CA ALA A 266 8.07 -3.77 17.77
C ALA A 266 9.42 -3.46 17.10
N ARG A 267 9.53 -3.68 15.78
CA ARG A 267 10.72 -3.32 14.98
C ARG A 267 10.82 -1.82 14.66
N GLY A 268 9.76 -1.04 14.88
CA GLY A 268 9.66 0.35 14.42
C GLY A 268 9.34 0.49 12.92
N ASP A 269 8.94 -0.61 12.28
CA ASP A 269 8.68 -0.71 10.83
C ASP A 269 7.22 -0.45 10.47
N LEU A 270 6.39 -0.04 11.44
CA LEU A 270 5.00 0.38 11.22
C LEU A 270 4.89 1.90 11.47
N SER A 271 4.35 2.64 10.49
CA SER A 271 4.07 4.07 10.61
C SER A 271 2.61 4.36 10.27
N VAL A 272 1.94 5.13 11.13
CA VAL A 272 0.58 5.61 10.90
C VAL A 272 0.64 7.09 10.52
N CYS A 273 -0.06 7.48 9.46
CA CYS A 273 -0.29 8.86 9.08
C CYS A 273 -1.80 9.13 9.04
N VAL A 274 -2.26 10.04 9.91
CA VAL A 274 -3.65 10.51 9.94
C VAL A 274 -3.70 11.87 9.27
N GLN A 275 -4.60 12.06 8.31
CA GLN A 275 -4.81 13.36 7.66
C GLN A 275 -6.30 13.69 7.60
N SER A 276 -6.69 14.80 8.21
CA SER A 276 -8.07 15.32 8.12
C SER A 276 -8.28 16.12 6.83
N GLY A 277 -9.55 16.34 6.48
CA GLY A 277 -9.97 17.16 5.35
C GLY A 277 -9.79 16.51 3.97
N VAL A 278 -9.47 15.21 3.91
CA VAL A 278 -9.23 14.50 2.65
C VAL A 278 -10.39 13.54 2.39
N LYS A 279 -11.10 13.75 1.27
CA LYS A 279 -12.11 12.83 0.75
C LYS A 279 -11.44 11.62 0.11
N HIS A 280 -12.12 10.48 0.08
CA HIS A 280 -11.58 9.21 -0.42
C HIS A 280 -10.92 9.34 -1.81
N THR A 281 -11.60 10.01 -2.75
CA THR A 281 -11.14 10.20 -4.13
C THR A 281 -9.97 11.19 -4.27
N HIS A 282 -9.52 11.81 -3.19
CA HIS A 282 -8.45 12.82 -3.19
C HIS A 282 -7.14 12.33 -2.57
N TRP A 283 -7.09 11.14 -1.97
CA TRP A 283 -5.88 10.65 -1.31
C TRP A 283 -4.65 10.56 -2.24
N HIS A 284 -4.85 10.13 -3.48
CA HIS A 284 -3.80 9.99 -4.50
C HIS A 284 -3.65 11.24 -5.41
N SER A 285 -4.32 12.35 -5.09
CA SER A 285 -4.23 13.59 -5.86
C SER A 285 -3.95 14.83 -5.01
N ASN A 286 -3.86 14.66 -3.68
CA ASN A 286 -3.57 15.72 -2.73
C ASN A 286 -2.06 15.82 -2.43
N LEU A 287 -1.45 16.96 -2.78
CA LEU A 287 -0.02 17.19 -2.57
C LEU A 287 0.37 17.18 -1.09
N THR A 288 -0.47 17.70 -0.20
CA THR A 288 -0.20 17.70 1.25
C THR A 288 -0.13 16.27 1.80
N VAL A 289 -1.01 15.37 1.35
CA VAL A 289 -0.93 13.94 1.69
C VAL A 289 0.41 13.36 1.25
N PHE A 290 0.84 13.65 0.03
CA PHE A 290 2.11 13.16 -0.49
C PHE A 290 3.30 13.62 0.37
N MET A 291 3.42 14.94 0.60
CA MET A 291 4.53 15.53 1.37
C MET A 291 4.56 15.01 2.82
N ASN A 292 3.40 14.94 3.47
CA ASN A 292 3.33 14.58 4.90
C ASN A 292 3.49 13.07 5.14
N CYS A 293 2.88 12.25 4.29
CA CYS A 293 2.67 10.84 4.58
C CYS A 293 3.45 9.88 3.68
N ILE A 294 3.90 10.29 2.48
CA ILE A 294 4.38 9.36 1.44
C ILE A 294 5.85 9.61 1.10
N GLU A 295 6.23 10.84 0.77
CA GLU A 295 7.51 11.20 0.14
C GLU A 295 8.71 10.55 0.83
N LYS A 296 8.85 10.76 2.15
CA LYS A 296 9.98 10.26 2.95
C LYS A 296 10.15 8.74 2.98
N TRP A 297 9.16 7.98 2.50
CA TRP A 297 9.19 6.52 2.48
C TRP A 297 9.50 5.92 1.09
N LEU A 298 9.65 6.76 0.06
CA LEU A 298 9.89 6.33 -1.32
C LEU A 298 11.35 6.59 -1.76
N THR A 299 12.31 6.36 -0.86
CA THR A 299 13.76 6.54 -1.07
C THR A 299 14.49 5.24 -1.41
#